data_AF-A0A955DRS4-F1
#
_entry.id   AF-A0A955DRS4-F1
#
_cell.length_a   1.000
_cell.length_b   1.000
_cell.length_c   1.000
_cell.angle_alpha   90.00
_cell.angle_beta   90.00
_cell.angle_gamma   90.00
#
_symmetry.space_group_name_H-M   'P 1'
#
loop_
_entity.id
_entity.type
_entity.pdbx_description
1 polymer ?
#
loop_
_entity_poly.entity_id
_entity_poly.type
_entity_poly.pdbx_seq_one_letter_code
_entity_poly.pdbx_strand_id
1 'polypeptide(L)'
;LNLESTVGRGTRFTMLVPTADESDDRETHTAVVLLDDARAAAFATALLRSFGFEILTECPPLSEPGNILLVDAFEVHEPIVRACRERHPDVRIIAVGDQADAWRPYDVAVVPPGSLPSLRKAVQEAIDATDA
;
A
#
# COMPACT_ATOMS: atom_id res chain seq x y z
N LEU A 1 1.46 22.49 68.61
CA LEU A 1 1.97 21.12 68.85
C LEU A 1 1.01 20.15 68.16
N ASN A 2 1.52 19.01 67.70
CA ASN A 2 0.88 17.92 66.93
C ASN A 2 0.87 18.09 65.40
N LEU A 3 2.02 17.71 64.83
CA LEU A 3 2.06 16.88 63.62
C LEU A 3 1.52 15.49 63.97
N GLU A 4 0.57 14.98 63.17
CA GLU A 4 0.40 13.54 62.99
C GLU A 4 0.62 13.21 61.51
N SER A 5 1.71 12.47 61.29
CA SER A 5 2.11 11.88 60.03
C SER A 5 1.32 10.59 59.83
N THR A 6 0.56 10.48 58.75
CA THR A 6 0.02 9.19 58.29
C THR A 6 0.75 8.78 57.02
N VAL A 7 1.71 7.87 57.21
CA VAL A 7 2.42 7.16 56.15
C VAL A 7 1.45 6.14 55.56
N GLY A 8 1.36 6.10 54.23
CA GLY A 8 0.83 4.95 53.50
C GLY A 8 -0.51 5.17 52.84
N ARG A 9 -0.50 5.73 51.63
CA ARG A 9 -1.41 5.37 50.53
C ARG A 9 -0.63 5.62 49.24
N GLY A 10 -0.24 4.55 48.56
CA GLY A 10 0.46 4.62 47.28
C GLY A 10 -0.30 5.51 46.31
N THR A 11 0.43 6.35 45.58
CA THR A 11 -0.15 7.23 44.58
C THR A 11 -0.62 6.39 43.40
N ARG A 12 -1.93 6.11 43.31
CA ARG A 12 -2.52 5.47 42.14
C ARG A 12 -2.80 6.56 41.11
N PHE A 13 -1.95 6.65 40.09
CA PHE A 13 -2.23 7.44 38.90
C PHE A 13 -3.11 6.60 37.98
N THR A 14 -4.38 6.98 37.82
CA THR A 14 -5.24 6.43 36.77
C THR A 14 -5.07 7.31 35.54
N MET A 15 -4.27 6.84 34.59
CA MET A 15 -4.18 7.45 33.28
C MET A 15 -5.31 6.88 32.42
N LEU A 16 -6.31 7.70 32.10
CA LEU A 16 -7.29 7.37 31.08
C LEU A 16 -6.59 7.56 29.73
N VAL A 17 -6.12 6.46 29.16
CA VAL A 17 -5.74 6.44 27.75
C VAL A 17 -7.07 6.40 26.98
N PRO A 18 -7.38 7.39 26.12
CA PRO A 18 -8.46 7.22 25.17
C PRO A 18 -8.08 6.04 24.27
N THR A 19 -8.71 4.89 24.48
CA THR A 19 -8.79 3.87 23.45
C THR A 19 -9.66 4.48 22.38
N ALA A 20 -9.02 5.03 21.34
CA ALA A 20 -9.69 5.30 20.09
C ALA A 20 -10.15 3.94 19.55
N ASP A 21 -11.35 3.54 19.97
CA ASP A 21 -12.20 2.62 19.23
C ASP A 21 -12.85 3.45 18.13
N GLU A 22 -12.00 4.02 17.28
CA GLU A 22 -12.40 4.44 15.96
C GLU A 22 -12.19 3.19 15.12
N SER A 23 -13.20 2.33 15.11
CA SER A 23 -13.51 1.57 13.91
C SER A 23 -13.80 2.61 12.83
N ASP A 24 -12.72 3.20 12.31
CA ASP A 24 -12.71 4.04 11.15
C ASP A 24 -13.18 3.10 10.03
N ASP A 25 -14.42 3.28 9.57
CA ASP A 25 -14.86 2.90 8.22
C ASP A 25 -14.06 3.72 7.17
N ARG A 26 -12.74 3.87 7.36
CA ARG A 26 -11.83 4.26 6.30
C ARG A 26 -11.74 3.03 5.43
N GLU A 27 -12.22 3.16 4.20
CA GLU A 27 -11.90 2.22 3.15
C GLU A 27 -10.38 2.00 3.18
N THR A 28 -9.96 0.84 3.69
CA THR A 28 -8.55 0.54 3.84
C THR A 28 -7.99 0.37 2.44
N HIS A 29 -7.36 1.42 1.93
CA HIS A 29 -6.68 1.33 0.65
C HIS A 29 -5.58 0.30 0.75
N THR A 30 -5.62 -0.70 -0.12
CA THR A 30 -4.66 -1.80 -0.12
C THR A 30 -3.84 -1.73 -1.39
N ALA A 31 -2.58 -2.16 -1.31
CA ALA A 31 -1.71 -2.27 -2.48
C ALA A 31 -0.89 -3.55 -2.44
N VAL A 32 -0.61 -4.11 -3.61
CA VAL A 32 0.23 -5.29 -3.79
C VAL A 32 1.49 -4.86 -4.54
N VAL A 33 2.67 -5.26 -4.06
CA VAL A 33 3.96 -4.94 -4.67
C VAL A 33 4.71 -6.23 -5.01
N LEU A 34 4.77 -6.57 -6.29
CA LEU A 34 5.45 -7.74 -6.86
C LEU A 34 6.63 -7.26 -7.73
N LEU A 35 7.65 -6.71 -7.08
CA LEU A 35 8.86 -6.21 -7.73
C LEU A 35 10.09 -6.99 -7.23
N ASP A 36 10.88 -7.54 -8.14
CA ASP A 36 12.15 -8.24 -7.90
C ASP A 36 13.25 -7.26 -7.50
N ASP A 37 13.23 -6.03 -8.02
CA ASP A 37 14.15 -4.98 -7.59
C ASP A 37 13.79 -4.50 -6.18
N ALA A 38 14.55 -4.98 -5.18
CA ALA A 38 14.36 -4.65 -3.77
C ALA A 38 14.38 -3.13 -3.48
N ARG A 39 15.12 -2.32 -4.25
CA ARG A 39 15.15 -0.87 -4.08
C ARG A 39 13.86 -0.24 -4.59
N ALA A 40 13.40 -0.65 -5.76
CA ALA A 40 12.12 -0.19 -6.32
C ALA A 40 10.95 -0.64 -5.44
N ALA A 41 10.96 -1.90 -4.99
CA ALA A 41 9.98 -2.47 -4.07
C ALA A 41 9.90 -1.67 -2.76
N ALA A 42 11.05 -1.43 -2.11
CA ALA A 42 11.11 -0.67 -0.86
C ALA A 42 10.66 0.78 -1.05
N PHE A 43 11.06 1.41 -2.15
CA PHE A 43 10.65 2.78 -2.46
C PHE A 43 9.13 2.88 -2.68
N ALA A 44 8.55 2.01 -3.51
CA ALA A 44 7.12 1.99 -3.75
C ALA A 44 6.31 1.68 -2.48
N THR A 45 6.75 0.69 -1.71
CA THR A 45 6.17 0.31 -0.41
C THR A 45 6.16 1.50 0.55
N ALA A 46 7.28 2.21 0.68
CA ALA A 46 7.38 3.37 1.56
C ALA A 46 6.48 4.53 1.08
N LEU A 47 6.39 4.74 -0.23
CA LEU A 47 5.52 5.75 -0.81
C LEU A 47 4.06 5.43 -0.53
N LEU A 48 3.58 4.25 -0.90
CA LEU A 48 2.20 3.81 -0.67
C LEU A 48 1.80 3.88 0.81
N ARG A 49 2.65 3.40 1.72
CA ARG A 49 2.41 3.50 3.17
C ARG A 49 2.32 4.95 3.67
N SER A 50 3.06 5.88 3.05
CA SER A 50 2.97 7.30 3.42
C SER A 50 1.63 7.94 3.06
N PHE A 51 0.90 7.32 2.12
CA PHE A 51 -0.48 7.69 1.75
C PHE A 51 -1.54 6.83 2.46
N GLY A 52 -1.15 6.04 3.46
CA GLY A 52 -2.09 5.24 4.24
C GLY A 52 -2.46 3.89 3.63
N PHE A 53 -1.81 3.46 2.55
CA PHE A 53 -2.06 2.15 1.98
C PHE A 53 -1.49 1.02 2.86
N GLU A 54 -2.28 -0.02 3.05
CA GLU A 54 -1.83 -1.30 3.58
C GLU A 54 -1.18 -2.13 2.47
N ILE A 55 0.01 -2.68 2.73
CA ILE A 55 0.78 -3.44 1.73
C ILE A 55 0.58 -4.92 1.96
N LEU A 56 -0.05 -5.57 0.99
CA LEU A 56 -0.24 -7.01 0.96
C LEU A 56 1.00 -7.68 0.35
N THR A 57 1.64 -8.55 1.13
CA THR A 57 2.88 -9.25 0.73
C THR A 57 2.63 -10.48 -0.12
N GLU A 58 1.42 -11.02 -0.07
CA GLU A 58 0.98 -12.10 -0.95
C GLU A 58 0.04 -11.45 -1.96
N CYS A 59 0.13 -11.80 -3.24
CA CYS A 59 -0.96 -11.49 -4.16
C CYS A 59 -2.18 -12.21 -3.58
N PRO A 60 -3.14 -11.51 -2.95
CA PRO A 60 -4.28 -12.20 -2.39
C PRO A 60 -4.94 -12.96 -3.53
N PRO A 61 -5.68 -14.07 -3.24
CA PRO A 61 -6.54 -14.61 -4.26
C PRO A 61 -7.34 -13.44 -4.85
N LEU A 62 -7.52 -13.45 -6.16
CA LEU A 62 -8.14 -12.40 -7.00
C LEU A 62 -9.59 -12.04 -6.59
N SER A 63 -9.94 -12.11 -5.32
CA SER A 63 -11.18 -11.71 -4.65
C SER A 63 -11.10 -10.28 -4.13
N GLU A 64 -9.93 -9.79 -3.70
CA GLU A 64 -9.73 -8.41 -3.22
C GLU A 64 -8.34 -7.89 -3.64
N PRO A 65 -8.11 -7.62 -4.94
CA PRO A 65 -6.92 -6.88 -5.31
C PRO A 65 -7.06 -5.51 -4.70
N GLY A 66 -6.05 -5.14 -3.91
CA GLY A 66 -5.99 -3.77 -3.44
C GLY A 66 -6.05 -2.79 -4.60
N ASN A 67 -6.39 -1.55 -4.29
CA ASN A 67 -6.64 -0.49 -5.27
C ASN A 67 -5.47 -0.31 -6.25
N ILE A 68 -4.24 -0.68 -5.84
CA ILE A 68 -3.03 -0.57 -6.66
C ILE A 68 -2.24 -1.89 -6.68
N LEU A 69 -1.88 -2.35 -7.88
CA LEU A 69 -0.98 -3.48 -8.13
C LEU A 69 0.29 -3.00 -8.84
N LEU A 70 1.45 -3.20 -8.22
CA LEU A 70 2.76 -3.01 -8.84
C LEU A 70 3.35 -4.36 -9.20
N VAL A 71 3.80 -4.52 -10.45
CA VAL A 71 4.44 -5.73 -10.95
C VAL A 71 5.66 -5.40 -11.79
N ASP A 72 6.61 -6.32 -11.89
CA ASP A 72 7.61 -6.22 -12.95
C ASP A 72 7.00 -6.53 -14.31
N ALA A 73 7.51 -5.86 -15.34
CA ALA A 73 7.08 -6.02 -16.73
C ALA A 73 7.66 -7.29 -17.38
N PHE A 74 7.63 -8.43 -16.68
CA PHE A 74 8.05 -9.74 -17.17
C PHE A 74 6.85 -10.59 -17.59
N GLU A 75 7.02 -11.41 -18.65
CA GLU A 75 5.97 -12.31 -19.15
C GLU A 75 5.37 -13.24 -18.08
N VAL A 76 6.15 -13.62 -17.06
CA VAL A 76 5.67 -14.45 -15.94
C VAL A 76 4.53 -13.80 -15.15
N HIS A 77 4.43 -12.46 -15.16
CA HIS A 77 3.38 -11.71 -14.47
C HIS A 77 2.19 -11.38 -15.36
N GLU A 78 2.27 -11.63 -16.67
CA GLU A 78 1.18 -11.38 -17.62
C GLU A 78 -0.13 -12.12 -17.22
N PRO A 79 -0.11 -13.41 -16.83
CA PRO A 79 -1.33 -14.10 -16.41
C PRO A 79 -1.98 -13.49 -15.17
N ILE A 80 -1.18 -12.95 -14.25
CA ILE A 80 -1.65 -12.31 -13.01
C ILE A 80 -2.34 -10.99 -13.36
N VAL A 81 -1.71 -10.16 -14.19
CA VAL A 81 -2.28 -8.88 -14.63
C VAL A 81 -3.55 -9.09 -15.44
N ARG A 82 -3.57 -10.07 -16.36
CA ARG A 82 -4.76 -10.42 -17.13
C ARG A 82 -5.91 -10.83 -16.22
N ALA A 83 -5.66 -11.76 -15.30
CA ALA A 83 -6.68 -12.21 -14.36
C ALA A 83 -7.16 -11.09 -13.42
N CYS A 84 -6.27 -10.18 -13.02
CA CYS A 84 -6.60 -9.01 -12.23
C CYS A 84 -7.54 -8.07 -13.01
N ARG A 85 -7.17 -7.71 -14.24
CA ARG A 85 -7.97 -6.81 -15.09
C ARG A 85 -9.35 -7.38 -15.45
N GLU A 86 -9.44 -8.69 -15.67
CA GLU A 86 -10.72 -9.37 -15.96
C GLU A 86 -11.69 -9.36 -14.77
N ARG A 87 -11.16 -9.47 -13.55
CA ARG A 87 -11.98 -9.59 -12.33
C ARG A 87 -12.24 -8.25 -11.66
N HIS A 88 -11.28 -7.33 -11.76
CA HIS A 88 -11.25 -6.06 -11.06
C HIS A 88 -10.74 -4.98 -12.02
N PRO A 89 -11.61 -4.51 -12.94
CA PRO A 89 -11.23 -3.54 -13.95
C PRO A 89 -10.76 -2.21 -13.36
N ASP A 90 -11.17 -1.89 -12.13
CA ASP A 90 -10.90 -0.63 -11.45
C ASP A 90 -9.52 -0.58 -10.78
N VAL A 91 -8.84 -1.73 -10.62
CA VAL A 91 -7.50 -1.78 -10.01
C VAL A 91 -6.50 -1.02 -10.88
N ARG A 92 -5.71 -0.15 -10.25
CA ARG A 92 -4.61 0.53 -10.93
C ARG A 92 -3.40 -0.38 -11.00
N ILE A 93 -2.94 -0.67 -12.20
CA ILE A 93 -1.81 -1.57 -12.42
C ILE A 93 -0.64 -0.75 -12.95
N ILE A 94 0.52 -0.92 -12.33
CA ILE A 94 1.79 -0.30 -12.73
C ILE A 94 2.78 -1.43 -13.02
N ALA A 95 3.29 -1.48 -14.24
CA ALA A 95 4.34 -2.42 -14.65
C ALA A 95 5.70 -1.71 -14.70
N VAL A 96 6.71 -2.27 -14.05
CA VAL A 96 8.09 -1.74 -14.05
C VAL A 96 8.95 -2.57 -14.99
N GLY A 97 9.41 -1.95 -16.08
CA GLY A 97 10.35 -2.56 -17.02
C GLY A 97 10.33 -1.91 -18.40
N ASP A 98 11.01 -2.53 -19.35
CA ASP A 98 11.29 -1.99 -20.68
C ASP A 98 10.30 -2.47 -21.76
N GLN A 99 9.45 -3.45 -21.44
CA GLN A 99 8.56 -4.11 -22.39
C GLN A 99 7.21 -3.40 -22.61
N ALA A 100 7.18 -2.08 -22.72
CA ALA A 100 5.92 -1.32 -22.71
C ALA A 100 4.86 -1.80 -23.72
N ASP A 101 5.28 -2.26 -24.89
CA ASP A 101 4.37 -2.73 -25.95
C ASP A 101 3.60 -4.01 -25.58
N ALA A 102 4.19 -4.90 -24.77
CA ALA A 102 3.54 -6.13 -24.30
C ALA A 102 2.39 -5.84 -23.32
N TRP A 103 2.44 -4.69 -22.63
CA TRP A 103 1.50 -4.33 -21.56
C TRP A 103 0.37 -3.39 -22.02
N ARG A 104 0.48 -2.80 -23.23
CA ARG A 104 -0.55 -1.93 -23.80
C ARG A 104 -1.97 -2.52 -23.80
N PRO A 105 -2.19 -3.82 -24.08
CA PRO A 105 -3.55 -4.39 -24.11
C PRO A 105 -4.27 -4.37 -22.75
N TYR A 106 -3.54 -4.21 -21.65
CA TYR A 106 -4.05 -4.35 -20.28
C TYR A 106 -4.33 -3.00 -19.58
N ASP A 107 -4.17 -1.88 -20.29
CA ASP A 107 -4.30 -0.53 -19.74
C ASP A 107 -3.46 -0.35 -18.45
N VAL A 108 -2.16 -0.62 -18.58
CA VAL A 108 -1.19 -0.62 -17.48
C VAL A 108 -0.25 0.57 -17.63
N ALA A 109 0.02 1.28 -16.54
CA ALA A 109 1.06 2.31 -16.53
C ALA A 109 2.44 1.64 -16.55
N VAL A 110 3.23 1.86 -17.62
CA VAL A 110 4.56 1.26 -17.74
C VAL A 110 5.63 2.26 -17.33
N VAL A 111 6.49 1.84 -16.41
CA VAL A 111 7.58 2.65 -15.86
C VAL A 111 8.93 2.02 -16.25
N PRO A 112 9.89 2.78 -16.80
CA PRO A 112 11.20 2.25 -17.12
C PRO A 112 11.95 1.78 -15.86
N PRO A 113 12.73 0.68 -15.94
CA PRO A 113 13.41 0.13 -14.79
C PRO A 113 14.46 1.10 -14.25
N GLY A 114 14.65 1.11 -12.93
CA GLY A 114 15.62 1.97 -12.25
C GLY A 114 15.27 3.46 -12.18
N SER A 115 14.21 3.93 -12.84
CA SER A 115 13.74 5.31 -12.73
C SER A 115 12.81 5.52 -11.54
N LEU A 116 13.37 5.78 -10.37
CA LEU A 116 12.60 6.15 -9.17
C LEU A 116 11.71 7.40 -9.37
N PRO A 117 12.13 8.45 -10.11
CA PRO A 117 11.25 9.59 -10.38
C PRO A 117 10.02 9.20 -11.22
N SER A 118 10.19 8.34 -12.23
CA SER A 118 9.08 7.84 -13.03
C SER A 118 8.16 6.94 -12.21
N LEU A 119 8.73 6.08 -11.36
CA LEU A 119 7.97 5.23 -10.45
C LEU A 119 7.13 6.05 -9.46
N ARG A 120 7.74 7.09 -8.86
CA ARG A 120 7.02 8.02 -7.99
C ARG A 120 5.83 8.64 -8.69
N LYS A 121 6.04 9.16 -9.90
CA LYS A 121 4.99 9.82 -10.68
C LYS A 121 3.84 8.85 -10.97
N ALA A 122 4.15 7.63 -11.44
CA ALA A 122 3.14 6.62 -11.74
C ALA A 122 2.35 6.19 -10.50
N VAL A 123 3.03 6.01 -9.36
CA VAL A 123 2.36 5.67 -8.09
C VAL A 123 1.46 6.82 -7.63
N GLN A 124 1.92 8.07 -7.72
CA GLN A 124 1.09 9.22 -7.36
C GLN A 124 -0.15 9.34 -8.24
N GLU A 125 0.00 9.19 -9.57
CA GLU A 125 -1.12 9.21 -10.50
C GLU A 125 -2.13 8.08 -10.21
N ALA A 126 -1.66 6.91 -9.79
CA ALA A 126 -2.53 5.80 -9.38
C ALA A 126 -3.27 6.08 -8.07
N ILE A 127 -2.62 6.72 -7.10
CA ILE A 127 -3.25 7.15 -5.83
C ILE A 127 -4.32 8.21 -6.10
N ASP A 128 -3.96 9.28 -6.83
CA ASP A 128 -4.87 10.38 -7.14
C ASP A 128 -6.11 9.89 -7.91
N ALA A 129 -5.95 8.86 -8.76
CA ALA A 129 -7.03 8.24 -9.52
C ALA A 129 -7.82 7.18 -8.74
N THR A 130 -7.41 6.86 -7.51
CA THR A 130 -8.16 6.01 -6.56
C THR A 130 -9.05 6.85 -5.66
N ASP A 131 -8.63 8.09 -5.34
CA ASP A 131 -9.37 9.05 -4.51
C ASP A 131 -10.39 9.91 -5.29
N ALA A 132 -10.41 9.84 -6.63
CA ALA A 132 -11.24 10.66 -7.53
C ALA A 132 -12.55 9.99 -7.94
#